data_AF-A0A401K107-F1
#
_entry.id   AF-A0A401K107-F1
#
_cell.length_a   1.000
_cell.length_b   1.000
_cell.length_c   1.000
_cell.angle_alpha   90.00
_cell.angle_beta   90.00
_cell.angle_gamma   90.00
#
_symmetry.space_group_name_H-M   'P 1'
#
loop_
_entity.id
_entity.type
_entity.pdbx_description
1 polymer ?
#
loop_
_entity_poly.entity_id
_entity_poly.type
_entity_poly.pdbx_seq_one_letter_code
_entity_poly.pdbx_strand_id
1 'polypeptide(L)' 'MIYIPQNYVKIAVERLGGPTKAAHAAGVSNASIHNWIKRRRIQNIDKANLVAKLAKLDVQDLRSTR' A
#
# COMPACT_ATOMS: atom_id res chain seq x y z
N MET A 1 -16.69 -15.73 -14.75
CA MET A 1 -15.63 -15.60 -13.73
C MET A 1 -15.39 -14.11 -13.50
N ILE A 2 -15.79 -13.57 -12.35
CA ILE A 2 -15.61 -12.14 -12.05
C ILE A 2 -14.17 -11.93 -11.59
N TYR A 3 -13.35 -11.23 -12.39
CA TYR A 3 -12.00 -10.87 -12.01
C TYR A 3 -12.07 -9.65 -11.08
N ILE A 4 -11.90 -9.86 -9.77
CA ILE A 4 -11.83 -8.76 -8.81
C ILE A 4 -10.39 -8.22 -8.87
N PRO A 5 -10.16 -6.97 -9.32
CA PRO A 5 -8.81 -6.44 -9.42
C PRO A 5 -8.18 -6.40 -8.03
N GLN A 6 -7.05 -7.10 -7.88
CA GLN A 6 -6.37 -7.31 -6.62
C GLN A 6 -5.82 -5.98 -6.08
N ASN A 7 -6.10 -5.66 -4.82
CA ASN A 7 -5.62 -4.44 -4.18
C ASN A 7 -4.29 -4.70 -3.48
N TYR A 8 -3.19 -4.52 -4.21
CA TYR A 8 -1.84 -4.71 -3.67
C TYR A 8 -1.53 -3.81 -2.48
N VAL A 9 -2.11 -2.61 -2.40
CA VAL A 9 -1.97 -1.73 -1.23
C VAL A 9 -2.61 -2.36 0.01
N LYS A 10 -3.81 -2.94 -0.13
CA LYS A 10 -4.44 -3.66 0.98
C LYS A 10 -3.56 -4.84 1.42
N ILE A 11 -3.05 -5.63 0.47
CA ILE A 11 -2.16 -6.76 0.76
C ILE A 11 -0.90 -6.30 1.50
N ALA A 12 -0.28 -5.19 1.05
CA ALA A 12 0.89 -4.63 1.71
C ALA A 12 0.59 -4.26 3.17
N VAL A 13 -0.55 -3.61 3.41
CA VAL A 13 -0.99 -3.19 4.73
C VAL A 13 -1.28 -4.39 5.64
N GLU A 14 -1.93 -5.44 5.12
CA GLU A 14 -2.15 -6.69 5.88
C GLU A 14 -0.81 -7.36 6.23
N ARG A 15 0.15 -7.42 5.30
CA ARG A 15 1.51 -7.95 5.55
C ARG A 15 2.28 -7.16 6.60
N LEU A 16 2.05 -5.85 6.67
CA LEU A 16 2.60 -4.97 7.70
C LEU A 16 1.91 -5.15 9.08
N GLY A 17 0.87 -5.98 9.17
CA GLY A 17 0.12 -6.23 10.40
C GLY A 17 -1.02 -5.24 10.64
N GLY A 18 -1.57 -4.67 9.57
CA GLY A 18 -2.75 -3.82 9.58
C GLY A 18 -2.48 -2.33 9.41
N PRO A 19 -3.55 -1.52 9.25
CA PRO A 19 -3.45 -0.11 8.87
C PRO A 19 -2.68 0.75 9.87
N THR A 20 -2.81 0.49 11.18
CA THR A 20 -2.10 1.24 12.22
C THR A 20 -0.59 0.99 12.19
N LYS A 21 -0.17 -0.27 12.04
CA LYS A 21 1.26 -0.61 11.95
C LYS A 21 1.86 -0.10 10.64
N ALA A 22 1.12 -0.21 9.54
CA ALA A 22 1.53 0.35 8.27
C ALA A 22 1.69 1.88 8.32
N ALA A 23 0.78 2.59 8.99
CA ALA A 23 0.85 4.04 9.17
C ALA A 23 2.09 4.45 9.97
N HIS A 24 2.36 3.77 11.08
CA HIS A 24 3.55 4.01 11.90
C HIS A 24 4.84 3.72 11.10
N ALA A 25 4.91 2.58 10.42
CA ALA A 25 6.08 2.19 9.64
C ALA A 25 6.33 3.12 8.44
N ALA A 26 5.26 3.63 7.81
CA ALA A 26 5.36 4.57 6.71
C ALA A 26 5.50 6.03 7.17
N GLY A 27 5.40 6.33 8.47
CA GLY A 27 5.41 7.68 9.01
C GLY A 27 4.31 8.57 8.43
N VAL A 28 3.07 8.06 8.38
CA VAL A 28 1.88 8.76 7.88
C VAL A 28 0.69 8.55 8.82
N SER A 29 -0.39 9.31 8.62
CA SER A 29 -1.64 9.10 9.37
C SER A 29 -2.40 7.85 8.91
N ASN A 30 -3.18 7.23 9.80
CA ASN A 30 -4.07 6.11 9.44
C ASN A 30 -5.02 6.48 8.30
N ALA A 31 -5.51 7.73 8.27
CA ALA A 31 -6.34 8.24 7.19
C ALA A 31 -5.64 8.14 5.82
N SER A 32 -4.32 8.36 5.77
CA SER A 32 -3.51 8.22 4.55
C SER A 32 -3.48 6.77 4.07
N ILE A 33 -3.31 5.80 4.98
CA ILE A 33 -3.35 4.37 4.65
C ILE A 33 -4.72 3.97 4.10
N HIS A 34 -5.82 4.36 4.78
CA HIS A 34 -7.17 4.08 4.29
C HIS A 34 -7.43 4.73 2.93
N ASN A 35 -6.91 5.93 2.69
CA ASN A 35 -7.00 6.59 1.39
C ASN A 35 -6.24 5.81 0.31
N TRP A 36 -5.02 5.34 0.58
CA TRP A 36 -4.25 4.53 -0.36
C TRP A 36 -4.93 3.20 -0.67
N ILE A 37 -5.55 2.55 0.33
CA ILE A 37 -6.33 1.33 0.13
C ILE A 37 -7.54 1.61 -0.78
N LYS A 38 -8.30 2.69 -0.52
CA LYS A 38 -9.45 3.08 -1.36
C LYS A 38 -9.04 3.40 -2.79
N ARG A 39 -7.94 4.14 -2.96
CA ARG A 39 -7.37 4.53 -4.27
C ARG A 39 -6.61 3.40 -4.96
N ARG A 40 -6.32 2.30 -4.26
CA ARG A 40 -5.51 1.17 -4.71
C ARG A 40 -4.12 1.59 -5.21
N ARG A 41 -3.60 2.71 -4.72
CA ARG A 41 -2.33 3.30 -5.17
C ARG A 41 -1.72 4.19 -4.11
N ILE A 42 -0.40 4.18 -4.01
CA ILE A 42 0.39 5.11 -3.21
C ILE A 42 0.95 6.21 -4.13
N GLN A 43 0.59 7.47 -3.86
CA GLN A 43 0.94 8.62 -4.72
C GLN A 43 2.38 9.11 -4.55
N ASN A 44 2.95 9.01 -3.36
CA ASN A 44 4.33 9.43 -3.08
C ASN A 44 5.29 8.25 -3.33
N ILE A 45 6.36 8.46 -4.09
CA ILE A 45 7.27 7.39 -4.52
C ILE A 45 8.13 6.89 -3.37
N ASP A 46 8.58 7.78 -2.48
CA ASP A 46 9.39 7.41 -1.30
C ASP A 46 8.58 6.53 -0.35
N LYS A 47 7.30 6.89 -0.13
CA LYS A 47 6.38 6.08 0.68
C LYS A 47 6.05 4.76 -0.01
N ALA A 48 5.89 4.74 -1.33
CA ALA A 48 5.64 3.51 -2.08
C ALA A 48 6.84 2.55 -1.99
N ASN A 49 8.06 3.05 -2.17
CA ASN A 49 9.30 2.28 -2.02
C ASN A 49 9.47 1.74 -0.60
N LEU A 50 9.20 2.56 0.41
CA LEU A 50 9.27 2.15 1.81
C LEU A 50 8.28 1.03 2.12
N VAL A 51 7.01 1.20 1.73
CA VAL A 51 5.96 0.19 1.93
C VAL A 51 6.25 -1.08 1.13
N ALA A 52 6.74 -0.98 -0.11
CA ALA A 52 7.15 -2.11 -0.95
C ALA A 52 8.23 -2.94 -0.26
N LYS A 53 9.29 -2.27 0.23
CA LYS A 53 10.40 -2.91 0.95
C LYS A 53 9.94 -3.63 2.21
N LEU A 54 9.09 -3.00 3.01
CA LEU A 54 8.59 -3.57 4.25
C LEU A 54 7.60 -4.72 4.01
N ALA A 55 6.76 -4.63 2.99
CA ALA A 55 5.76 -5.63 2.65
C ALA A 55 6.28 -6.76 1.73
N LYS A 56 7.55 -6.67 1.30
CA LYS A 56 8.17 -7.59 0.32
C LYS A 56 7.32 -7.70 -0.96
N LEU A 57 6.97 -6.54 -1.52
CA LEU A 57 6.22 -6.40 -2.77
C LEU A 57 7.03 -5.55 -3.75
N ASP A 58 6.70 -5.63 -5.03
CA ASP A 58 7.26 -4.72 -6.02
C ASP A 58 6.62 -3.33 -5.89
N VAL A 59 7.40 -2.27 -6.07
CA VAL A 59 6.87 -0.89 -6.04
C VAL A 59 5.87 -0.66 -7.17
N GLN A 60 6.00 -1.35 -8.30
CA GLN A 60 5.07 -1.27 -9.42
C GLN A 60 3.69 -1.83 -9.06
N ASP A 61 3.60 -2.81 -8.17
CA ASP A 61 2.32 -3.33 -7.68
C ASP A 61 1.57 -2.28 -6.85
N LEU A 62 2.30 -1.46 -6.10
CA LEU A 62 1.75 -0.40 -5.24
C LEU A 62 1.53 0.93 -5.97
N ARG A 63 2.27 1.11 -7.06
CA ARG A 63 2.27 2.32 -7.89
C ARG A 63 2.50 1.93 -9.34
N SER A 64 1.46 1.33 -9.94
CA SER A 64 1.49 1.07 -11.37
C SER A 64 1.50 2.41 -12.13
N THR A 65 2.58 2.64 -12.87
CA THR A 65 2.65 3.63 -13.95
C THR A 65 2.12 2.94 -15.20
N ARG A 66 0.79 2.99 -15.37
CA ARG A 66 0.19 2.75 -16.68
C ARG A 66 0.14 4.06 -17.44
#